data_AF-A0A6N6RW60-F1
#
_entry.id   AF-A0A6N6RW60-F1
#
_cell.length_a   1.000
_cell.length_b   1.000
_cell.length_c   1.000
_cell.angle_alpha   90.00
_cell.angle_beta   90.00
_cell.angle_gamma   90.00
#
_symmetry.space_group_name_H-M   'P 1'
#
loop_
_entity.id
_entity.type
_entity.pdbx_description
1 polymer ?
#
loop_
_entity_poly.entity_id
_entity_poly.type
_entity_poly.pdbx_seq_one_letter_code
_entity_poly.pdbx_strand_id
1 'polypeptide(L)'
;MLDGIKMAARYAWGLNGYLLNTLTPAECRLMIGEQLMSREQSFLSIVERGIYSNPKSPYLRLLKHAGIEFGDLAALVRESGVEGSLERLYDAGIHVRLDEFKRRIPVSRPGLEFAPGPHDFDNPLLSAQYSSRTSGSRGGATRVIMDLDLLEHDAACHHFMLEAFGVGGGPFGIWREVPPVTTGMNILLRLTKLGKRVEKW
;
A
#
# COMPACT_ATOMS: atom_id res chain seq x y z
N MET A 1 -13.76 22.74 -0.93
CA MET A 1 -12.75 23.70 -1.46
C MET A 1 -11.55 23.84 -0.53
N LEU A 2 -11.77 24.10 0.78
CA LEU A 2 -10.70 24.25 1.78
C LEU A 2 -9.86 22.97 2.00
N ASP A 3 -10.48 21.78 1.98
CA ASP A 3 -9.74 20.51 2.14
C ASP A 3 -8.79 20.21 0.99
N GLY A 4 -9.14 20.62 -0.23
CA GLY A 4 -8.27 20.49 -1.40
C GLY A 4 -7.03 21.37 -1.33
N ILE A 5 -7.18 22.58 -0.78
CA ILE A 5 -6.06 23.53 -0.58
C ILE A 5 -5.12 23.03 0.51
N LYS A 6 -5.66 22.54 1.64
CA LYS A 6 -4.86 21.94 2.72
C LYS A 6 -4.09 20.71 2.24
N MET A 7 -4.74 19.85 1.46
CA MET A 7 -4.11 18.67 0.85
C MET A 7 -2.99 19.08 -0.11
N ALA A 8 -3.23 20.05 -0.99
CA ALA A 8 -2.24 20.55 -1.94
C ALA A 8 -1.03 21.21 -1.25
N ALA A 9 -1.26 21.99 -0.20
CA ALA A 9 -0.20 22.62 0.58
C ALA A 9 0.66 21.57 1.30
N ARG A 10 0.03 20.58 1.96
CA ARG A 10 0.75 19.47 2.61
C ARG A 10 1.58 18.68 1.60
N TYR A 11 1.01 18.38 0.44
CA TYR A 11 1.71 17.70 -0.63
C TYR A 11 2.89 18.51 -1.16
N ALA A 12 2.72 19.80 -1.43
CA ALA A 12 3.81 20.66 -1.92
C ALA A 12 4.97 20.77 -0.92
N TRP A 13 4.65 20.89 0.37
CA TRP A 13 5.65 20.93 1.43
C TRP A 13 6.37 19.60 1.59
N GLY A 14 5.63 18.49 1.63
CA GLY A 14 6.20 17.15 1.69
C GLY A 14 7.08 16.84 0.47
N LEU A 15 6.62 17.24 -0.72
CA LEU A 15 7.34 17.00 -1.97
C LEU A 15 8.68 17.74 -1.98
N ASN A 16 8.76 18.95 -1.45
CA ASN A 16 10.02 19.67 -1.34
C ASN A 16 11.02 18.90 -0.47
N GLY A 17 10.60 18.48 0.74
CA GLY A 17 11.46 17.67 1.62
C GLY A 17 11.87 16.33 1.00
N TYR A 18 10.94 15.68 0.30
CA TYR A 18 11.19 14.44 -0.41
C TYR A 18 12.24 14.59 -1.53
N LEU A 19 12.17 15.66 -2.31
CA LEU A 19 13.08 15.92 -3.44
C LEU A 19 14.47 16.41 -2.99
N LEU A 20 14.56 17.09 -1.84
CA LEU A 20 15.84 17.58 -1.30
C LEU A 20 16.73 16.48 -0.74
N ASN A 21 16.14 15.35 -0.30
CA ASN A 21 16.87 14.28 0.37
C ASN A 21 16.84 12.99 -0.45
N THR A 22 17.99 12.54 -0.92
CA THR A 22 18.12 11.25 -1.62
C THR A 22 18.47 10.12 -0.65
N LEU A 23 17.99 8.91 -0.92
CA LEU A 23 18.39 7.70 -0.22
C LEU A 23 19.72 7.16 -0.77
N THR A 24 20.66 6.93 0.13
CA THR A 24 21.88 6.18 -0.12
C THR A 24 21.63 4.67 -0.07
N PRO A 25 22.50 3.84 -0.69
CA PRO A 25 22.41 2.38 -0.59
C PRO A 25 22.40 1.86 0.86
N ALA A 26 23.15 2.51 1.76
CA ALA A 26 23.19 2.14 3.17
C ALA A 26 21.85 2.41 3.88
N GLU A 27 21.24 3.57 3.60
CA GLU A 27 19.91 3.92 4.13
C GLU A 27 18.83 2.99 3.57
N CYS A 28 18.88 2.63 2.29
CA CYS A 28 17.95 1.65 1.71
C CYS A 28 18.04 0.30 2.44
N ARG A 29 19.26 -0.18 2.70
CA ARG A 29 19.49 -1.44 3.44
C ARG A 29 18.99 -1.37 4.88
N LEU A 30 19.30 -0.28 5.58
CA LEU A 30 18.86 -0.09 6.96
C LEU A 30 17.33 -0.04 7.03
N MET A 31 16.68 0.76 6.17
CA MET A 31 15.23 0.91 6.19
C MET A 31 14.49 -0.41 5.89
N ILE A 32 14.88 -1.14 4.84
CA ILE A 32 14.25 -2.42 4.52
C ILE A 32 14.58 -3.47 5.59
N GLY A 33 15.79 -3.46 6.14
CA GLY A 33 16.18 -4.33 7.24
C GLY A 33 15.30 -4.13 8.48
N GLU A 34 15.14 -2.89 8.93
CA GLU A 34 14.28 -2.55 10.09
C GLU A 34 12.82 -2.92 9.86
N GLN A 35 12.31 -2.73 8.64
CA GLN A 35 10.93 -3.10 8.29
C GLN A 35 10.73 -4.61 8.29
N LEU A 36 11.71 -5.39 7.81
CA LEU A 36 11.66 -6.85 7.89
C LEU A 36 11.71 -7.32 9.35
N MET A 37 12.56 -6.72 10.18
CA MET A 37 12.67 -7.06 11.61
C MET A 37 11.42 -6.73 12.42
N SER A 38 10.71 -5.66 12.05
CA SER A 38 9.48 -5.21 12.72
C SER A 38 8.19 -5.67 12.04
N ARG A 39 8.29 -6.57 11.05
CA ARG A 39 7.19 -6.91 10.14
C ARG A 39 5.95 -7.44 10.86
N GLU A 40 6.13 -8.36 11.80
CA GLU A 40 5.02 -8.94 12.57
C GLU A 40 4.30 -7.88 13.40
N GLN A 41 5.06 -7.03 14.09
CA GLN A 41 4.51 -5.95 14.91
C GLN A 41 3.78 -4.91 14.06
N SER A 42 4.35 -4.53 12.91
CA SER A 42 3.73 -3.63 11.94
C SER A 42 2.44 -4.21 11.38
N PHE A 43 2.44 -5.50 11.01
CA PHE A 43 1.24 -6.21 10.54
C PHE A 43 0.13 -6.18 11.58
N LEU A 44 0.43 -6.55 12.83
CA LEU A 44 -0.55 -6.55 13.92
C LEU A 44 -1.09 -5.15 14.19
N SER A 45 -0.24 -4.11 14.18
CA SER A 45 -0.68 -2.72 14.35
C SER A 45 -1.63 -2.27 13.23
N ILE A 46 -1.35 -2.64 11.98
CA ILE A 46 -2.23 -2.34 10.84
C ILE A 46 -3.56 -3.05 10.97
N VAL A 47 -3.56 -4.33 11.35
CA VAL A 47 -4.79 -5.12 11.50
C VAL A 47 -5.63 -4.62 12.67
N GLU A 48 -5.02 -4.32 13.81
CA GLU A 48 -5.71 -3.76 14.98
C GLU A 48 -6.43 -2.46 14.64
N ARG A 49 -5.69 -1.49 14.06
CA ARG A 49 -6.20 -0.14 13.80
C ARG A 49 -7.07 -0.06 12.55
N GLY A 50 -6.73 -0.82 11.52
CA GLY A 50 -7.39 -0.79 10.20
C GLY A 50 -8.59 -1.72 10.09
N ILE A 51 -8.62 -2.81 10.86
CA ILE A 51 -9.66 -3.84 10.80
C ILE A 51 -10.44 -3.89 12.11
N TYR A 52 -9.81 -4.27 13.24
CA TYR A 52 -10.54 -4.48 14.51
C TYR A 52 -11.14 -3.19 15.10
N SER A 53 -10.44 -2.06 14.93
CA SER A 53 -10.91 -0.74 15.36
C SER A 53 -11.83 -0.06 14.33
N ASN A 54 -12.11 -0.71 13.20
CA ASN A 54 -12.92 -0.17 12.11
C ASN A 54 -14.21 -1.01 11.92
N PRO A 55 -15.35 -0.60 12.51
CA PRO A 55 -16.62 -1.33 12.41
C PRO A 55 -17.13 -1.52 10.98
N LYS A 56 -16.67 -0.70 10.03
CA LYS A 56 -17.08 -0.80 8.61
C LYS A 56 -16.24 -1.79 7.81
N SER A 57 -15.14 -2.30 8.37
CA SER A 57 -14.24 -3.21 7.67
C SER A 57 -14.94 -4.52 7.27
N PRO A 58 -14.97 -4.89 5.97
CA PRO A 58 -15.46 -6.19 5.51
C PRO A 58 -14.67 -7.35 6.12
N TYR A 59 -13.36 -7.17 6.31
CA TYR A 59 -12.50 -8.17 6.94
C TYR A 59 -12.89 -8.41 8.41
N LEU A 60 -13.33 -7.38 9.14
CA LEU A 60 -13.79 -7.54 10.52
C LEU A 60 -15.05 -8.42 10.59
N ARG A 61 -15.96 -8.32 9.60
CA ARG A 61 -17.15 -9.18 9.54
C ARG A 61 -16.77 -10.64 9.32
N LEU A 62 -15.81 -10.90 8.42
CA LEU A 62 -15.29 -12.24 8.16
C LEU A 62 -14.60 -12.83 9.41
N LEU A 63 -13.75 -12.05 10.08
CA LEU A 63 -13.06 -12.46 11.31
C LEU A 63 -14.05 -12.79 12.42
N LYS A 64 -15.04 -11.92 12.65
CA LYS A 64 -16.10 -12.15 13.65
C LYS A 64 -16.95 -13.39 13.34
N HIS A 65 -17.27 -13.62 12.07
CA HIS A 65 -18.01 -14.81 11.64
C HIS A 65 -17.21 -16.10 11.88
N ALA A 66 -15.89 -16.05 11.68
CA ALA A 66 -14.99 -17.15 12.00
C ALA A 66 -14.68 -17.29 13.50
N GLY A 67 -15.18 -16.37 14.35
CA GLY A 67 -14.92 -16.36 15.79
C GLY A 67 -13.47 -16.00 16.15
N ILE A 68 -12.74 -15.29 15.28
CA ILE A 68 -11.33 -14.95 15.50
C ILE A 68 -11.22 -13.55 16.10
N GLU A 69 -10.79 -13.47 17.35
CA GLU A 69 -10.47 -12.22 18.02
C GLU A 69 -9.05 -11.74 17.70
N PHE A 70 -8.75 -10.48 18.02
CA PHE A 70 -7.41 -9.94 17.77
C PHE A 70 -6.32 -10.69 18.53
N GLY A 71 -6.62 -11.15 19.75
CA GLY A 71 -5.72 -11.97 20.55
C GLY A 71 -5.36 -13.30 19.88
N ASP A 72 -6.33 -13.94 19.24
CA ASP A 72 -6.12 -15.19 18.50
C ASP A 72 -5.21 -14.96 17.29
N LEU A 73 -5.45 -13.89 16.53
CA LEU A 73 -4.59 -13.53 15.40
C LEU A 73 -3.17 -13.17 15.84
N ALA A 74 -3.02 -12.42 16.94
CA ALA A 74 -1.72 -12.07 17.48
C ALA A 74 -0.94 -13.31 17.97
N ALA A 75 -1.64 -14.29 18.56
CA ALA A 75 -1.05 -15.57 18.93
C ALA A 75 -0.62 -16.36 17.67
N LEU A 76 -1.48 -16.38 16.64
CA LEU A 76 -1.21 -17.07 15.38
C LEU A 76 0.03 -16.50 14.66
N VAL A 77 0.16 -15.17 14.61
CA VAL A 77 1.33 -14.50 14.03
C VAL A 77 2.61 -14.84 14.78
N ARG A 78 2.55 -14.90 16.12
CA ARG A 78 3.71 -15.28 16.93
C ARG A 78 4.13 -16.74 16.73
N GLU A 79 3.17 -17.63 16.49
CA GLU A 79 3.43 -19.06 16.31
C GLU A 79 3.93 -19.38 14.89
N SER A 80 3.27 -18.82 13.87
CA SER A 80 3.42 -19.24 12.47
C SER A 80 3.97 -18.15 11.55
N GLY A 81 4.36 -17.00 12.11
CA GLY A 81 4.72 -15.81 11.33
C GLY A 81 3.54 -15.22 10.56
N VAL A 82 3.79 -14.16 9.80
CA VAL A 82 2.77 -13.48 9.00
C VAL A 82 2.23 -14.40 7.89
N GLU A 83 3.10 -15.07 7.14
CA GLU A 83 2.73 -15.93 6.02
C GLU A 83 1.84 -17.09 6.45
N GLY A 84 2.26 -17.86 7.45
CA GLY A 84 1.48 -19.00 7.94
C GLY A 84 0.15 -18.56 8.54
N SER A 85 0.10 -17.38 9.14
CA SER A 85 -1.16 -16.79 9.60
C SER A 85 -2.09 -16.45 8.45
N LEU A 86 -1.59 -15.79 7.40
CA LEU A 86 -2.39 -15.42 6.24
C LEU A 86 -2.90 -16.64 5.46
N GLU A 87 -2.10 -17.71 5.36
CA GLU A 87 -2.53 -18.98 4.76
C GLU A 87 -3.69 -19.60 5.54
N ARG A 88 -3.56 -19.72 6.87
CA ARG A 88 -4.64 -20.24 7.73
C ARG A 88 -5.91 -19.38 7.66
N LEU A 89 -5.78 -18.04 7.64
CA LEU A 89 -6.91 -17.14 7.46
C LEU A 89 -7.58 -17.33 6.09
N TYR A 90 -6.78 -17.50 5.04
CA TYR A 90 -7.28 -17.73 3.69
C TYR A 90 -8.12 -19.02 3.61
N ASP A 91 -7.60 -20.11 4.16
CA ASP A 91 -8.26 -21.42 4.22
C ASP A 91 -9.55 -21.39 5.04
N ALA A 92 -9.58 -20.58 6.11
CA ALA A 92 -10.78 -20.30 6.89
C ALA A 92 -11.80 -19.41 6.15
N GLY A 93 -11.54 -19.03 4.89
CA GLY A 93 -12.43 -18.21 4.07
C GLY A 93 -12.34 -16.71 4.35
N ILE A 94 -11.36 -16.26 5.13
CA ILE A 94 -11.13 -14.86 5.51
C ILE A 94 -10.28 -14.20 4.42
N HIS A 95 -10.89 -14.07 3.26
CA HIS A 95 -10.32 -13.41 2.09
C HIS A 95 -11.45 -12.74 1.31
N VAL A 96 -11.09 -11.83 0.41
CA VAL A 96 -12.05 -11.15 -0.47
C VAL A 96 -11.64 -11.40 -1.92
N ARG A 97 -12.58 -11.89 -2.72
CA ARG A 97 -12.41 -12.13 -4.15
C ARG A 97 -12.52 -10.83 -4.93
N LEU A 98 -11.97 -10.80 -6.14
CA LEU A 98 -11.96 -9.61 -6.98
C LEU A 98 -13.39 -9.06 -7.24
N ASP A 99 -14.35 -9.92 -7.55
CA ASP A 99 -15.72 -9.50 -7.82
C ASP A 99 -16.47 -9.04 -6.56
N GLU A 100 -16.13 -9.61 -5.39
CA GLU A 100 -16.62 -9.14 -4.08
C GLU A 100 -16.05 -7.74 -3.78
N PHE A 101 -14.75 -7.53 -3.99
CA PHE A 101 -14.07 -6.24 -3.81
C PHE A 101 -14.60 -5.17 -4.77
N LYS A 102 -14.83 -5.54 -6.04
CA LYS A 102 -15.45 -4.68 -7.05
C LYS A 102 -16.96 -4.51 -6.84
N ARG A 103 -17.53 -5.16 -5.83
CA ARG A 103 -18.96 -5.10 -5.46
C ARG A 103 -19.89 -5.52 -6.59
N ARG A 104 -19.44 -6.45 -7.44
CA ARG A 104 -20.24 -7.08 -8.50
C ARG A 104 -21.14 -8.18 -7.94
N ILE A 105 -20.67 -8.83 -6.88
CA ILE A 105 -21.39 -9.83 -6.10
C ILE A 105 -21.23 -9.48 -4.61
N PRO A 106 -22.16 -9.90 -3.74
CA PRO A 106 -21.98 -9.81 -2.30
C PRO A 106 -20.82 -10.72 -1.85
N VAL A 107 -20.25 -10.42 -0.67
CA VAL A 107 -19.37 -11.35 0.03
C VAL A 107 -20.25 -12.43 0.64
N SER A 108 -20.01 -13.69 0.30
CA SER A 108 -20.83 -14.82 0.77
C SER A 108 -19.98 -15.98 1.26
N ARG A 109 -20.22 -16.41 2.49
CA ARG A 109 -19.67 -17.61 3.13
C ARG A 109 -20.85 -18.39 3.76
N PRO A 110 -20.71 -19.69 4.06
CA PRO A 110 -21.77 -20.42 4.75
C PRO A 110 -22.20 -19.69 6.04
N GLY A 111 -23.47 -19.26 6.10
CA GLY A 111 -24.04 -18.53 7.24
C GLY A 111 -23.73 -17.02 7.31
N LEU A 112 -23.02 -16.44 6.32
CA LEU A 112 -22.72 -15.01 6.27
C LEU A 112 -22.85 -14.48 4.84
N GLU A 113 -23.71 -13.48 4.65
CA GLU A 113 -23.79 -12.75 3.39
C GLU A 113 -23.93 -11.26 3.65
N PHE A 114 -23.14 -10.44 2.94
CA PHE A 114 -23.27 -8.98 2.99
C PHE A 114 -22.73 -8.32 1.72
N ALA A 115 -23.29 -7.16 1.38
CA ALA A 115 -22.80 -6.32 0.30
C ALA A 115 -21.89 -5.21 0.87
N PRO A 116 -20.58 -5.17 0.54
CA PRO A 116 -19.70 -4.10 0.98
C PRO A 116 -20.10 -2.74 0.36
N GLY A 117 -19.98 -1.68 1.15
CA GLY A 117 -20.10 -0.30 0.70
C GLY A 117 -18.91 0.15 -0.17
N PRO A 118 -19.06 1.27 -0.90
CA PRO A 118 -18.02 1.78 -1.82
C PRO A 118 -16.71 2.21 -1.14
N HIS A 119 -16.74 2.47 0.18
CA HIS A 119 -15.61 2.94 0.98
C HIS A 119 -15.18 1.94 2.06
N ASP A 120 -15.82 0.77 2.13
CA ASP A 120 -15.59 -0.18 3.22
C ASP A 120 -14.20 -0.82 3.13
N PHE A 121 -13.58 -0.80 1.96
CA PHE A 121 -12.20 -1.26 1.73
C PHE A 121 -11.15 -0.14 1.76
N ASP A 122 -11.55 1.12 2.00
CA ASP A 122 -10.57 2.21 2.09
C ASP A 122 -9.70 2.02 3.34
N ASN A 123 -8.40 2.24 3.23
CA ASN A 123 -7.49 2.16 4.38
C ASN A 123 -7.69 3.40 5.27
N PRO A 124 -8.24 3.25 6.50
CA PRO A 124 -8.54 4.39 7.37
C PRO A 124 -7.28 5.03 7.98
N LEU A 125 -6.12 4.37 7.88
CA LEU A 125 -4.85 4.86 8.44
C LEU A 125 -4.12 5.81 7.51
N LEU A 126 -4.52 5.87 6.24
CA LEU A 126 -3.90 6.78 5.28
C LEU A 126 -4.40 8.20 5.50
N SER A 127 -3.46 9.11 5.81
CA SER A 127 -3.73 10.54 5.66
C SER A 127 -3.57 10.88 4.17
N ALA A 128 -4.65 11.20 3.48
CA ALA A 128 -4.59 11.44 2.04
C ALA A 128 -3.71 12.67 1.73
N GLN A 129 -2.47 12.44 1.25
CA GLN A 129 -1.59 13.49 0.75
C GLN A 129 -1.91 13.84 -0.72
N TYR A 130 -2.28 12.85 -1.54
CA TYR A 130 -2.98 13.03 -2.83
C TYR A 130 -3.75 11.74 -3.20
N SER A 131 -4.75 11.81 -4.10
CA SER A 131 -5.43 10.60 -4.61
C SER A 131 -5.57 10.58 -6.12
N SER A 132 -5.13 9.50 -6.76
CA SER A 132 -5.35 9.14 -8.16
C SER A 132 -6.50 8.13 -8.29
N ARG A 133 -6.88 7.79 -9.53
CA ARG A 133 -7.84 6.74 -9.87
C ARG A 133 -7.19 5.74 -10.83
N THR A 134 -7.36 4.44 -10.60
CA THR A 134 -6.89 3.41 -11.54
C THR A 134 -7.57 3.58 -12.90
N SER A 135 -6.89 3.21 -13.99
CA SER A 135 -7.40 3.34 -15.38
C SER A 135 -8.72 2.61 -15.67
N GLY A 136 -9.18 1.72 -14.80
CA GLY A 136 -10.52 1.11 -14.92
C GLY A 136 -10.65 0.11 -16.07
N SER A 137 -9.54 -0.40 -16.61
CA SER A 137 -9.52 -1.29 -17.79
C SER A 137 -10.37 -2.56 -17.64
N ARG A 138 -10.71 -2.95 -16.41
CA ARG A 138 -11.58 -4.10 -16.11
C ARG A 138 -12.74 -3.75 -15.17
N GLY A 139 -13.18 -2.49 -15.10
CA GLY A 139 -14.35 -2.06 -14.29
C GLY A 139 -14.22 -0.65 -13.73
N GLY A 140 -15.08 -0.28 -12.78
CA GLY A 140 -15.04 1.04 -12.13
C GLY A 140 -13.66 1.38 -11.56
N ALA A 141 -13.23 2.63 -11.80
CA ALA A 141 -11.96 3.15 -11.33
C ALA A 141 -11.90 3.15 -9.80
N THR A 142 -10.88 2.51 -9.23
CA THR A 142 -10.62 2.49 -7.78
C THR A 142 -9.74 3.68 -7.41
N ARG A 143 -9.99 4.30 -6.25
CA ARG A 143 -9.16 5.40 -5.74
C ARG A 143 -7.82 4.84 -5.25
N VAL A 144 -6.73 5.47 -5.66
CA VAL A 144 -5.36 5.16 -5.20
C VAL A 144 -4.88 6.38 -4.43
N ILE A 145 -4.67 6.23 -3.13
CA ILE A 145 -4.04 7.30 -2.34
C ILE A 145 -2.53 7.19 -2.57
N MET A 146 -1.90 8.30 -2.92
CA MET A 146 -0.45 8.38 -3.02
C MET A 146 0.09 9.10 -1.81
N ASP A 147 1.07 8.46 -1.18
CA ASP A 147 1.79 8.93 -0.02
C ASP A 147 3.28 9.01 -0.37
N LEU A 148 3.95 10.09 0.03
CA LEU A 148 5.38 10.26 -0.21
C LEU A 148 6.19 9.24 0.59
N ASP A 149 5.69 8.82 1.76
CA ASP A 149 6.32 7.78 2.58
C ASP A 149 6.30 6.42 1.85
N LEU A 150 5.19 6.13 1.16
CA LEU A 150 5.08 4.94 0.31
C LEU A 150 6.07 5.01 -0.87
N LEU A 151 6.21 6.18 -1.51
CA LEU A 151 7.16 6.35 -2.61
C LEU A 151 8.62 6.23 -2.15
N GLU A 152 8.93 6.67 -0.94
CA GLU A 152 10.26 6.50 -0.33
C GLU A 152 10.56 5.03 -0.05
N HIS A 153 9.61 4.30 0.54
CA HIS A 153 9.71 2.85 0.72
C HIS A 153 9.89 2.11 -0.63
N ASP A 154 9.03 2.40 -1.61
CA ASP A 154 9.13 1.81 -2.94
C ASP A 154 10.49 2.13 -3.59
N ALA A 155 11.05 3.33 -3.38
CA ALA A 155 12.36 3.71 -3.90
C ALA A 155 13.45 2.81 -3.30
N ALA A 156 13.44 2.54 -1.99
CA ALA A 156 14.39 1.62 -1.38
C ALA A 156 14.23 0.17 -1.85
N CYS A 157 12.99 -0.30 -2.03
CA CYS A 157 12.75 -1.60 -2.67
C CYS A 157 13.31 -1.63 -4.11
N HIS A 158 13.13 -0.53 -4.85
CA HIS A 158 13.64 -0.39 -6.21
C HIS A 158 15.18 -0.36 -6.26
N HIS A 159 15.85 0.18 -5.24
CA HIS A 159 17.32 0.12 -5.13
C HIS A 159 17.84 -1.31 -5.23
N PHE A 160 17.24 -2.26 -4.50
CA PHE A 160 17.63 -3.67 -4.55
C PHE A 160 17.39 -4.31 -5.90
N MET A 161 16.31 -3.93 -6.60
CA MET A 161 16.10 -4.36 -7.99
C MET A 161 17.25 -3.87 -8.88
N LEU A 162 17.60 -2.58 -8.83
CA LEU A 162 18.68 -2.03 -9.64
C LEU A 162 20.04 -2.64 -9.33
N GLU A 163 20.31 -2.90 -8.04
CA GLU A 163 21.53 -3.55 -7.56
C GLU A 163 21.61 -5.01 -8.06
N ALA A 164 20.53 -5.79 -7.89
CA ALA A 164 20.49 -7.20 -8.28
C ALA A 164 20.73 -7.41 -9.78
N PHE A 165 20.26 -6.49 -10.62
CA PHE A 165 20.46 -6.55 -12.08
C PHE A 165 21.72 -5.81 -12.55
N GLY A 166 22.45 -5.12 -11.67
CA GLY A 166 23.64 -4.35 -12.04
C GLY A 166 23.35 -3.14 -12.95
N VAL A 167 22.11 -2.66 -13.00
CA VAL A 167 21.66 -1.60 -13.92
C VAL A 167 21.60 -0.20 -13.28
N GLY A 168 22.07 -0.06 -12.04
CA GLY A 168 22.01 1.20 -11.30
C GLY A 168 23.03 2.28 -11.71
N GLY A 169 24.01 1.98 -12.56
CA GLY A 169 25.13 2.87 -12.87
C GLY A 169 24.91 3.87 -14.02
N GLY A 170 23.95 3.60 -14.91
CA GLY A 170 23.68 4.43 -16.09
C GLY A 170 22.54 5.44 -15.90
N PRO A 171 22.36 6.36 -16.87
CA PRO A 171 21.17 7.22 -16.92
C PRO A 171 19.91 6.39 -17.20
N PHE A 172 18.76 6.90 -16.76
CA PHE A 172 17.46 6.28 -16.99
C PHE A 172 16.65 7.04 -18.03
N GLY A 173 15.85 6.31 -18.82
CA GLY A 173 14.80 6.85 -19.68
C GLY A 173 13.44 6.31 -19.25
N ILE A 174 12.39 7.12 -19.32
CA ILE A 174 11.02 6.72 -18.98
C ILE A 174 10.16 6.76 -20.25
N TRP A 175 9.72 5.59 -20.73
CA TRP A 175 8.77 5.48 -21.83
C TRP A 175 7.34 5.30 -21.30
N ARG A 176 6.60 6.41 -21.21
CA ARG A 176 5.22 6.50 -20.72
C ARG A 176 4.49 7.68 -21.36
N GLU A 177 3.18 7.72 -21.19
CA GLU A 177 2.33 8.86 -21.56
C GLU A 177 2.84 10.16 -20.90
N VAL A 178 2.64 11.29 -21.59
CA VAL A 178 3.05 12.61 -21.09
C VAL A 178 2.36 12.92 -19.75
N PRO A 179 3.04 13.53 -18.76
CA PRO A 179 2.41 13.97 -17.51
C PRO A 179 1.09 14.72 -17.74
N PRO A 180 0.09 14.58 -16.83
CA PRO A 180 0.21 14.15 -15.43
C PRO A 180 -0.10 12.67 -15.16
N VAL A 181 0.23 11.75 -16.07
CA VAL A 181 0.02 10.31 -15.81
C VAL A 181 0.78 9.82 -14.57
N THR A 182 0.01 9.31 -13.60
CA THR A 182 0.49 8.92 -12.27
C THR A 182 1.62 7.88 -12.33
N THR A 183 1.54 6.91 -13.24
CA THR A 183 2.54 5.85 -13.38
C THR A 183 3.92 6.41 -13.75
N GLY A 184 3.99 7.34 -14.71
CA GLY A 184 5.25 7.96 -15.12
C GLY A 184 5.84 8.82 -14.01
N MET A 185 4.98 9.60 -13.34
CA MET A 185 5.36 10.44 -12.20
C MET A 185 5.95 9.62 -11.04
N ASN A 186 5.35 8.47 -10.69
CA ASN A 186 5.85 7.63 -9.59
C ASN A 186 7.21 6.99 -9.91
N ILE A 187 7.43 6.60 -11.18
CA ILE A 187 8.73 6.09 -11.61
C ILE A 187 9.79 7.20 -11.46
N LEU A 188 9.48 8.41 -11.95
CA LEU A 188 10.38 9.56 -11.83
C LEU A 188 10.70 9.87 -10.36
N LEU A 189 9.68 9.95 -9.49
CA LEU A 189 9.86 10.27 -8.07
C LEU A 189 10.72 9.23 -7.34
N ARG A 190 10.60 7.94 -7.65
CA ARG A 190 11.47 6.90 -7.07
C ARG A 190 12.91 7.00 -7.56
N LEU A 191 13.11 7.20 -8.86
CA LEU A 191 14.44 7.37 -9.44
C LEU A 191 15.14 8.60 -8.87
N THR A 192 14.44 9.75 -8.80
CA THR A 192 14.95 10.97 -8.19
C THR A 192 15.30 10.76 -6.72
N LYS A 193 14.46 10.04 -5.97
CA LYS A 193 14.72 9.71 -4.56
C LYS A 193 15.97 8.84 -4.37
N LEU A 194 16.32 8.02 -5.35
CA LEU A 194 17.59 7.28 -5.38
C LEU A 194 18.78 8.07 -5.97
N GLY A 195 18.62 9.37 -6.18
CA GLY A 195 19.63 10.23 -6.80
C GLY A 195 19.93 9.88 -8.27
N LYS A 196 19.03 9.15 -8.94
CA LYS A 196 19.22 8.75 -10.34
C LYS A 196 18.81 9.88 -11.27
N ARG A 197 19.64 10.11 -12.29
CA ARG A 197 19.35 11.04 -13.37
C ARG A 197 18.46 10.37 -14.40
N VAL A 198 17.31 10.99 -14.65
CA VAL A 198 16.47 10.67 -15.81
C VAL A 198 16.83 11.63 -16.92
N GLU A 199 17.23 11.10 -18.08
CA GLU A 199 17.58 11.93 -19.23
C GLU A 199 16.37 12.14 -20.13
N LYS A 200 16.30 13.33 -20.73
CA LYS A 200 15.35 13.60 -21.80
C LYS A 200 15.84 12.86 -23.05
N TRP A 201 14.93 12.20 -23.74
CA TRP A 201 15.14 11.68 -25.08
C TRP A 201 14.48 12.63 -26.08
#